data_AF-A0A9P0N8M9-F1
#
_entry.id   AF-A0A9P0N8M9-F1
#
_cell.length_a   1.000
_cell.length_b   1.000
_cell.length_c   1.000
_cell.angle_alpha   90.00
_cell.angle_beta   90.00
_cell.angle_gamma   90.00
#
_symmetry.space_group_name_H-M   'P 1'
#
loop_
_entity.id
_entity.type
_entity.pdbx_description
1 polymer ?
#
loop_
_entity_poly.entity_id
_entity_poly.type
_entity_poly.pdbx_seq_one_letter_code
_entity_poly.pdbx_strand_id
1 'polypeptide(L)'
;MDGVLGMALSPYHPGRDRFLYFHSLAATTENVVNTMVLRNNSYINAPSIDPDAIYVFPKERSSQSAAEAIDRNGTMYFGLMDPPSILCWNTATEFSSQNFHTVAADNETLQFASGVKIVLNDRGEEELWVLTSSLQR
;
A
#
# COMPACT_ATOMS: atom_id res chain seq x y z
N MET A 1 4.04 18.63 -7.04
CA MET A 1 2.95 17.86 -6.42
C MET A 1 2.89 16.56 -7.19
N ASP A 2 3.21 15.44 -6.55
CA ASP A 2 3.07 14.13 -7.19
C ASP A 2 1.65 13.58 -6.98
N GLY A 3 1.20 12.71 -7.87
CA GLY A 3 -0.12 12.07 -7.81
C GLY A 3 -0.14 10.82 -6.93
N VAL A 4 -1.32 10.20 -6.81
CA VAL A 4 -1.45 8.87 -6.21
C VAL A 4 -0.65 7.85 -7.04
N LEU A 5 0.15 7.02 -6.36
CA LEU A 5 1.01 6.02 -7.00
C LEU A 5 0.79 4.62 -6.40
N GLY A 6 1.08 4.45 -5.12
CA GLY A 6 0.91 3.18 -4.42
C GLY A 6 -0.55 2.91 -4.12
N MET A 7 -1.02 1.70 -4.42
CA MET A 7 -2.39 1.27 -4.15
C MET A 7 -2.45 -0.22 -3.83
N ALA A 8 -3.12 -0.58 -2.74
CA ALA A 8 -3.42 -1.97 -2.40
C ALA A 8 -4.85 -2.15 -1.90
N LEU A 9 -5.51 -3.22 -2.35
CA LEU A 9 -6.85 -3.58 -1.88
C LEU A 9 -6.76 -4.52 -0.68
N SER A 10 -7.59 -4.29 0.33
CA SER A 10 -7.78 -5.24 1.43
C SER A 10 -8.26 -6.61 0.91
N PRO A 11 -8.07 -7.70 1.67
CA PRO A 11 -8.51 -9.01 1.23
C PRO A 11 -10.01 -9.04 0.95
N TYR A 12 -10.40 -9.79 -0.08
CA TYR A 12 -11.80 -9.99 -0.40
C TYR A 12 -12.47 -10.90 0.61
N HIS A 13 -13.59 -10.44 1.17
CA HIS A 13 -14.45 -11.23 2.04
C HIS A 13 -15.86 -11.22 1.44
N PRO A 14 -16.48 -12.39 1.16
CA PRO A 14 -17.83 -12.45 0.61
C PRO A 14 -18.83 -11.61 1.42
N GLY A 15 -19.59 -10.77 0.72
CA GLY A 15 -20.61 -9.90 1.34
C GLY A 15 -20.06 -8.67 2.07
N ARG A 16 -18.75 -8.39 2.01
CA ARG A 16 -18.15 -7.17 2.57
C ARG A 16 -17.48 -6.34 1.49
N ASP A 17 -17.56 -5.03 1.65
CA ASP A 17 -16.78 -4.10 0.84
C ASP A 17 -15.30 -4.16 1.23
N ARG A 18 -14.45 -3.75 0.29
CA ARG A 18 -13.00 -3.70 0.49
C ARG A 18 -12.58 -2.27 0.81
N PHE A 19 -11.43 -2.15 1.45
CA PHE A 19 -10.70 -0.90 1.57
C PHE A 19 -9.64 -0.82 0.48
N LEU A 20 -9.47 0.36 -0.09
CA LEU A 20 -8.33 0.71 -0.93
C LEU A 20 -7.37 1.55 -0.09
N TYR A 21 -6.18 1.03 0.14
CA TYR A 21 -5.04 1.78 0.68
C TYR A 21 -4.32 2.47 -0.46
N PHE A 22 -3.82 3.67 -0.23
CA PHE A 22 -3.10 4.42 -1.25
C PHE A 22 -2.27 5.59 -0.70
N HIS A 23 -1.21 5.93 -1.43
CA HIS A 23 -0.35 7.07 -1.14
C HIS A 23 0.25 7.65 -2.43
N SER A 24 0.75 8.89 -2.35
CA SER A 24 1.62 9.45 -3.38
C SER A 24 3.07 9.08 -3.10
N LEU A 25 3.91 9.11 -4.14
CA LEU A 25 5.34 8.81 -3.98
C LEU A 25 6.04 9.76 -3.00
N ALA A 26 5.65 11.03 -2.99
CA ALA A 26 6.24 12.04 -2.14
C ALA A 26 5.71 12.00 -0.69
N ALA A 27 4.73 11.15 -0.38
CA ALA A 27 4.11 11.06 0.93
C ALA A 27 4.74 9.95 1.79
N THR A 28 4.85 10.24 3.08
CA THR A 28 5.16 9.30 4.16
C THR A 28 3.89 8.80 4.86
N THR A 29 2.77 9.48 4.64
CA THR A 29 1.43 9.07 5.09
C THR A 29 0.90 7.90 4.25
N GLU A 30 -0.06 7.19 4.83
CA GLU A 30 -0.90 6.21 4.13
C GLU A 30 -2.35 6.68 4.23
N ASN A 31 -3.15 6.41 3.20
CA ASN A 31 -4.56 6.75 3.18
C ASN A 31 -5.39 5.49 2.96
N VAL A 32 -6.64 5.51 3.39
CA VAL A 32 -7.58 4.42 3.14
C VAL A 32 -8.98 4.94 2.85
N VAL A 33 -9.66 4.30 1.90
CA VAL A 33 -11.04 4.62 1.52
C VAL A 33 -11.84 3.34 1.34
N ASN A 34 -13.11 3.36 1.72
CA ASN A 34 -14.01 2.26 1.42
C ASN A 34 -14.34 2.27 -0.09
N THR A 35 -14.11 1.15 -0.77
CA THR A 35 -14.36 1.00 -2.22
C THR A 35 -15.82 1.20 -2.63
N MET A 36 -16.78 1.16 -1.69
CA MET A 36 -18.16 1.58 -1.94
C MET A 36 -18.25 3.05 -2.36
N VAL A 37 -17.45 3.94 -1.76
CA VAL A 37 -17.40 5.36 -2.13
C VAL A 37 -16.92 5.50 -3.57
N LEU A 38 -15.84 4.78 -3.93
CA LEU A 38 -15.24 4.84 -5.27
C LEU A 38 -16.15 4.28 -6.38
N ARG A 39 -17.03 3.31 -6.05
CA ARG A 39 -17.96 2.68 -6.99
C ARG A 39 -19.26 3.45 -7.17
N ASN A 40 -19.49 4.51 -6.39
CA ASN A 40 -20.71 5.30 -6.51
C ASN A 40 -20.63 6.26 -7.72
N ASN A 41 -21.26 5.86 -8.81
CA ASN A 41 -21.26 6.61 -10.07
C ASN A 41 -21.96 7.98 -9.98
N SER A 42 -22.72 8.27 -8.92
CA SER A 42 -23.32 9.61 -8.76
C SER A 42 -22.26 10.72 -8.72
N TYR A 43 -21.05 10.40 -8.24
CA TYR A 43 -19.95 11.35 -8.15
C TYR A 43 -19.37 11.77 -9.51
N ILE A 44 -19.64 11.03 -10.59
CA ILE A 44 -19.22 11.41 -11.95
C ILE A 44 -19.93 12.70 -12.40
N ASN A 45 -21.23 12.79 -12.10
CA ASN A 45 -22.08 13.90 -12.54
C ASN A 45 -22.18 15.01 -11.49
N ALA A 46 -22.01 14.66 -10.21
CA ALA A 46 -22.06 15.59 -9.08
C ALA A 46 -20.95 15.22 -8.07
N PRO A 47 -19.74 15.77 -8.22
CA PRO A 47 -18.61 15.49 -7.34
C PRO A 47 -18.80 16.19 -5.99
N SER A 48 -19.71 15.68 -5.18
CA SER A 48 -19.89 16.06 -3.77
C SER A 48 -19.57 14.84 -2.90
N ILE A 49 -18.29 14.48 -2.84
CA ILE A 49 -17.82 13.43 -1.94
C ILE A 49 -17.68 14.05 -0.56
N ASP A 50 -18.11 13.32 0.47
CA ASP A 50 -17.84 13.68 1.86
C ASP A 50 -16.32 13.83 2.04
N PRO A 51 -15.80 15.00 2.46
CA PRO A 51 -14.36 15.19 2.70
C PRO A 51 -13.76 14.15 3.65
N ASP A 52 -14.58 13.58 4.55
CA ASP A 52 -14.17 12.58 5.53
C ASP A 52 -14.24 11.13 4.99
N ALA A 53 -14.60 10.95 3.71
CA ALA A 53 -14.64 9.62 3.09
C ALA A 53 -13.26 8.96 2.95
N ILE A 54 -12.19 9.77 2.93
CA ILE A 54 -10.81 9.31 2.91
C ILE A 54 -10.25 9.48 4.32
N TYR A 55 -9.80 8.38 4.91
CA TYR A 55 -9.09 8.41 6.18
C TYR A 55 -7.59 8.47 5.94
N VAL A 56 -6.92 9.46 6.53
CA VAL A 56 -5.46 9.59 6.54
C VAL A 56 -4.94 9.05 7.86
N PHE A 57 -4.02 8.09 7.83
CA PHE A 57 -3.43 7.58 9.06
C PHE A 57 -2.64 8.69 9.78
N PRO A 58 -2.76 8.82 11.11
CA PRO A 58 -2.15 9.92 11.87
C PRO A 58 -0.64 9.77 12.08
N LYS A 59 -0.11 8.57 11.84
CA LYS A 59 1.31 8.24 11.93
C LYS A 59 1.84 7.94 10.53
N GLU A 60 3.14 8.02 10.37
CA GLU A 60 3.81 7.99 9.08
C GLU A 60 4.92 6.94 9.03
N ARG A 61 5.30 6.57 7.81
CA ARG A 61 6.53 5.83 7.53
C ARG A 61 7.75 6.73 7.78
N SER A 62 8.92 6.11 7.97
CA SER A 62 10.19 6.84 8.12
C SER A 62 10.69 7.46 6.81
N SER A 63 10.27 6.92 5.67
CA SER A 63 10.58 7.44 4.33
C SER A 63 9.46 7.10 3.35
N GLN A 64 9.58 7.65 2.14
CA GLN A 64 8.65 7.49 1.05
C GLN A 64 8.54 6.04 0.60
N SER A 65 7.40 5.71 0.00
CA SER A 65 7.10 4.39 -0.57
C SER A 65 6.56 4.52 -1.99
N ALA A 66 6.84 3.51 -2.81
CA ALA A 66 6.41 3.46 -4.20
C ALA A 66 5.26 2.45 -4.38
N ALA A 67 5.60 1.17 -4.55
CA ALA A 67 4.60 0.12 -4.72
C ALA A 67 4.28 -0.59 -3.39
N GLU A 68 3.03 -1.05 -3.28
CA GLU A 68 2.52 -1.83 -2.16
C GLU A 68 1.59 -2.94 -2.64
N ALA A 69 1.42 -3.98 -1.81
CA ALA A 69 0.44 -5.04 -2.02
C ALA A 69 -0.03 -5.60 -0.68
N ILE A 70 -1.25 -6.15 -0.63
CA ILE A 70 -1.80 -6.81 0.55
C ILE A 70 -2.05 -8.29 0.24
N ASP A 71 -1.63 -9.17 1.13
CA ASP A 71 -1.86 -10.63 1.05
C ASP A 71 -3.28 -11.02 1.46
N ARG A 72 -3.65 -12.31 1.39
CA ARG A 72 -5.01 -12.74 1.81
C ARG A 72 -5.29 -12.59 3.31
N ASN A 73 -4.25 -12.47 4.13
CA ASN A 73 -4.35 -12.38 5.59
C ASN A 73 -4.47 -10.92 6.06
N GLY A 74 -4.37 -9.95 5.14
CA GLY A 74 -4.41 -8.53 5.47
C GLY A 74 -3.06 -7.95 5.87
N THR A 75 -1.95 -8.61 5.53
CA THR A 75 -0.60 -8.08 5.66
C THR A 75 -0.27 -7.24 4.43
N MET A 76 -0.04 -5.95 4.62
CA MET A 76 0.49 -5.06 3.60
C MET A 76 2.01 -5.20 3.53
N TYR A 77 2.55 -5.22 2.33
CA TYR A 77 3.98 -5.17 2.01
C TYR A 77 4.26 -3.92 1.19
N PHE A 78 5.26 -3.14 1.58
CA PHE A 78 5.62 -1.88 0.92
C PHE A 78 7.13 -1.65 1.00
N GLY A 79 7.67 -0.95 0.00
CA GLY A 79 9.10 -0.60 -0.04
C GLY A 79 9.37 0.78 0.55
N LEU A 80 10.34 0.89 1.46
CA LEU A 80 10.90 2.16 1.91
C LEU A 80 12.07 2.57 1.02
N MET A 81 12.21 3.87 0.75
CA MET A 81 13.34 4.41 -0.01
C MET A 81 14.60 4.64 0.82
N ASP A 82 14.45 4.95 2.10
CA ASP A 82 15.58 5.26 2.99
C ASP A 82 15.35 4.75 4.42
N PRO A 83 16.19 3.81 4.93
CA PRO A 83 17.08 2.97 4.13
C PRO A 83 16.28 2.04 3.19
N PRO A 84 16.79 1.72 1.98
CA PRO A 84 16.12 0.82 1.03
C PRO A 84 15.75 -0.54 1.64
N SER A 85 14.45 -0.80 1.79
CA SER A 85 13.96 -2.00 2.46
C SER A 85 12.52 -2.34 2.07
N ILE A 86 12.13 -3.60 2.24
CA ILE A 86 10.74 -4.06 2.17
C ILE A 86 10.25 -4.29 3.59
N LEU A 87 9.19 -3.59 3.97
CA LEU A 87 8.52 -3.74 5.26
C LEU A 87 7.16 -4.39 5.06
N CYS A 88 6.62 -4.92 6.16
CA CYS A 88 5.24 -5.35 6.22
C CYS A 88 4.51 -4.78 7.45
N TRP A 89 3.18 -4.73 7.34
CA TRP A 89 2.26 -4.24 8.36
C TRP A 89 0.95 -5.03 8.32
N ASN A 90 0.49 -5.52 9.47
CA ASN A 90 -0.85 -6.09 9.59
C ASN A 90 -1.90 -4.97 9.66
N THR A 91 -2.74 -4.87 8.63
CA THR A 91 -3.79 -3.83 8.48
C THR A 91 -4.83 -3.82 9.61
N ALA A 92 -4.91 -4.88 10.43
CA ALA A 92 -5.77 -4.94 11.63
C ALA A 92 -5.15 -4.27 12.87
N THR A 93 -3.91 -3.78 12.79
CA THR A 93 -3.21 -3.06 13.87
C THR A 93 -3.08 -1.58 13.55
N GLU A 94 -2.67 -0.75 14.52
CA GLU A 94 -2.41 0.67 14.26
C GLU A 94 -1.29 0.81 13.21
N PHE A 95 -1.49 1.65 12.19
CA PHE A 95 -0.43 2.02 11.25
C PHE A 95 0.64 2.81 12.00
N SER A 96 1.72 2.14 12.42
CA SER A 96 2.79 2.77 13.19
C SER A 96 4.09 1.99 13.08
N SER A 97 5.21 2.66 13.25
CA SER A 97 6.54 2.03 13.26
C SER A 97 6.70 0.93 14.33
N GLN A 98 5.87 0.93 15.37
CA GLN A 98 5.83 -0.14 16.38
C GLN A 98 5.26 -1.45 15.82
N ASN A 99 4.41 -1.39 14.80
CA ASN A 99 3.75 -2.53 14.16
C ASN A 99 4.31 -2.84 12.76
N PHE A 100 5.39 -2.18 12.37
CA PHE A 100 6.07 -2.45 11.11
C PHE A 100 7.23 -3.44 11.32
N HIS A 101 7.38 -4.37 10.40
CA HIS A 101 8.43 -5.38 10.45
C HIS A 101 9.20 -5.42 9.14
N THR A 102 10.53 -5.50 9.22
CA THR A 102 11.38 -5.64 8.04
C THR A 102 11.29 -7.05 7.49
N VAL A 103 10.96 -7.16 6.21
CA VAL A 103 10.96 -8.41 5.44
C VAL A 103 12.32 -8.61 4.76
N ALA A 104 12.85 -7.54 4.15
CA ALA A 104 14.16 -7.54 3.51
C ALA A 104 14.78 -6.13 3.56
N ALA A 105 16.09 -6.01 3.60
CA ALA A 105 16.80 -4.74 3.52
C ALA A 105 18.13 -4.94 2.80
N ASP A 106 18.39 -4.14 1.77
CA ASP A 106 19.61 -4.24 0.97
C ASP A 106 19.79 -2.96 0.13
N ASN A 107 20.88 -2.24 0.39
CA ASN A 107 21.12 -0.94 -0.22
C ASN A 107 21.50 -1.02 -1.72
N GLU A 108 21.91 -2.19 -2.21
CA GLU A 108 22.32 -2.37 -3.61
C GLU A 108 21.16 -2.85 -4.48
N THR A 109 20.37 -3.80 -3.98
CA THR A 109 19.34 -4.52 -4.74
C THR A 109 17.93 -3.97 -4.56
N LEU A 110 17.65 -3.23 -3.47
CA LEU A 110 16.30 -2.71 -3.16
C LEU A 110 16.15 -1.18 -3.34
N GLN A 111 17.04 -0.53 -4.10
CA GLN A 111 17.12 0.94 -4.23
C GLN A 111 15.79 1.65 -4.53
N PHE A 112 14.94 1.06 -5.37
CA PHE A 112 13.58 1.55 -5.61
C PHE A 112 12.66 0.38 -5.95
N ALA A 113 11.83 -0.05 -5.00
CA ALA A 113 10.82 -1.07 -5.17
C ALA A 113 9.63 -0.56 -6.01
N SER A 114 9.82 -0.52 -7.33
CA SER A 114 8.84 0.01 -8.30
C SER A 114 7.61 -0.88 -8.48
N GLY A 115 7.69 -2.15 -8.10
CA GLY A 115 6.57 -3.08 -8.17
C GLY A 115 6.56 -4.05 -6.99
N VAL A 116 5.40 -4.21 -6.38
CA VAL A 116 5.13 -5.24 -5.35
C VAL A 116 3.86 -5.97 -5.73
N LYS A 117 3.91 -7.31 -5.71
CA LYS A 117 2.76 -8.17 -6.01
C LYS A 117 2.77 -9.37 -5.07
N ILE A 118 1.57 -9.79 -4.66
CA ILE A 118 1.33 -11.10 -4.06
C ILE A 118 0.78 -11.98 -5.18
N VAL A 119 1.45 -13.09 -5.46
CA VAL A 119 1.06 -14.05 -6.50
C VAL A 119 0.86 -15.43 -5.90
N LEU A 120 0.04 -16.25 -6.54
CA LEU A 120 -0.11 -17.66 -6.16
C LEU A 120 0.79 -18.50 -7.03
N ASN A 121 1.63 -19.30 -6.39
CA ASN A 121 2.41 -20.29 -7.11
C ASN A 121 1.55 -21.51 -7.48
N ASP A 122 2.14 -22.46 -8.22
CA ASP A 122 1.45 -23.68 -8.68
C ASP A 122 0.94 -24.58 -7.55
N ARG A 123 1.40 -24.35 -6.31
CA ARG A 123 0.94 -25.06 -5.09
C ARG A 123 -0.18 -24.33 -4.36
N GLY A 124 -0.59 -23.15 -4.84
CA GLY A 124 -1.60 -22.30 -4.20
C GLY A 124 -1.08 -21.50 -3.00
N GLU A 125 0.23 -21.42 -2.81
CA GLU A 125 0.89 -20.65 -1.76
C GLU A 125 1.14 -19.22 -2.26
N GLU A 126 1.05 -18.24 -1.35
CA GLU A 126 1.33 -16.84 -1.67
C GLU A 126 2.83 -16.57 -1.68
N GLU A 127 3.29 -15.92 -2.75
CA GLU A 127 4.66 -15.44 -2.91
C GLU A 127 4.66 -13.91 -3.03
N LEU A 128 5.58 -13.27 -2.32
CA LEU A 128 5.87 -11.85 -2.46
C LEU A 128 6.87 -11.65 -3.59
N TRP A 129 6.45 -10.98 -4.66
CA TRP A 129 7.30 -10.61 -5.78
C TRP A 129 7.57 -9.11 -5.75
N VAL A 130 8.85 -8.76 -5.75
CA VAL A 130 9.32 -7.37 -5.71
C VAL A 130 10.15 -7.10 -6.96
N LEU A 131 9.76 -6.10 -7.72
CA LEU A 131 10.53 -5.54 -8.82
C LEU A 131 11.26 -4.30 -8.32
N THR A 132 12.56 -4.24 -8.58
CA THR A 132 13.40 -3.11 -8.16
C THR A 132 14.12 -2.49 -9.35
N SER A 133 14.41 -1.20 -9.24
CA SER A 133 15.20 -0.45 -10.22
C SER A 133 16.11 0.56 -9.53
N SER A 134 17.11 1.07 -10.25
CA SER A 134 17.92 2.22 -9.80
C SER A 134 17.35 3.52 -10.36
N LEU A 135 16.17 3.95 -9.88
CA LEU A 135 15.45 5.12 -10.44
C LEU A 135 16.28 6.41 -10.43
N GLN A 136 17.18 6.54 -9.47
CA GLN A 136 18.06 7.69 -9.28
C GLN A 136 19.32 7.68 -10.17
N ARG A 137 19.49 6.68 -11.04
CA ARG A 137 20.63 6.55 -11.97
C ARG A 137 20.23 6.80 -13.41
#